data_AF-A0A6P7GEL5-F1
#
_entry.id   AF-A0A6P7GEL5-F1
#
_cell.length_a   1.000
_cell.length_b   1.000
_cell.length_c   1.000
_cell.angle_alpha   90.00
_cell.angle_beta   90.00
_cell.angle_gamma   90.00
#
_symmetry.space_group_name_H-M   'P 1'
#
loop_
_entity.id
_entity.type
_entity.pdbx_description
1 polymer ?
#
loop_
_entity_poly.entity_id
_entity_poly.type
_entity_poly.pdbx_seq_one_letter_code
_entity_poly.pdbx_strand_id
1 'polypeptide(L)'
;MATVTMSEDQFRQLINTLTVNTNTNSNSGSFSKCTARFNGSRCHTTVEAFITTVNIYKDIEKISDADALTGLPLLLTDTAAVWWQGVKSEVNTWKEAAQLIRRAFSPSKPL
;
A
#
# COMPACT_ATOMS: atom_id res chain seq x y z
N MET A 1 -44.29 34.58 -4.05
CA MET A 1 -43.25 33.54 -3.85
C MET A 1 -41.90 34.23 -3.90
N ALA A 2 -41.14 34.25 -2.80
CA ALA A 2 -39.84 34.92 -2.76
C ALA A 2 -38.79 34.01 -3.41
N THR A 3 -38.21 34.46 -4.51
CA THR A 3 -37.08 33.80 -5.16
C THR A 3 -35.84 34.06 -4.31
N VAL A 4 -35.36 33.04 -3.59
CA VAL A 4 -34.08 33.10 -2.89
C VAL A 4 -32.99 33.12 -3.95
N THR A 5 -32.49 34.30 -4.28
CA THR A 5 -31.33 34.46 -5.17
C THR A 5 -30.07 34.42 -4.31
N MET A 6 -29.32 33.32 -4.42
CA MET A 6 -28.02 33.19 -3.79
C MET A 6 -27.08 34.26 -4.36
N SER A 7 -26.46 35.08 -3.51
CA SER A 7 -25.55 36.13 -3.92
C SER A 7 -24.18 35.57 -4.33
N GLU A 8 -23.52 36.24 -5.28
CA GLU A 8 -22.26 35.78 -5.87
C GLU A 8 -21.13 35.60 -4.84
N ASP A 9 -21.11 36.44 -3.79
CA ASP A 9 -20.18 36.31 -2.67
C ASP A 9 -20.35 35.00 -1.89
N GLN A 10 -21.60 34.54 -1.69
CA GLN A 10 -21.85 33.27 -1.01
C GLN A 10 -21.42 32.07 -1.86
N PHE A 11 -21.57 32.16 -3.19
CA PHE A 11 -21.08 31.14 -4.10
C PHE A 11 -19.55 31.08 -4.10
N ARG A 12 -18.88 32.23 -4.12
CA ARG A 12 -17.41 32.33 -4.06
C ARG A 12 -16.84 31.76 -2.77
N GLN A 13 -17.48 32.05 -1.63
CA GLN A 13 -17.07 31.48 -0.34
C GLN A 13 -17.17 29.95 -0.34
N LEU A 14 -18.26 29.40 -0.90
CA LEU A 14 -18.45 27.95 -0.99
C LEU A 14 -17.36 27.28 -1.84
N ILE A 15 -17.06 27.82 -3.02
CA ILE A 15 -15.99 27.31 -3.92
C ILE A 15 -14.64 27.32 -3.19
N ASN A 16 -14.34 28.40 -2.45
CA ASN A 16 -13.06 28.53 -1.76
C ASN A 16 -12.95 27.53 -0.59
N THR A 17 -14.03 27.30 0.15
CA THR A 17 -14.09 26.28 1.21
C THR A 17 -13.94 24.87 0.63
N LEU A 18 -14.57 24.55 -0.50
CA LEU A 18 -14.43 23.25 -1.16
C LEU A 18 -12.98 23.02 -1.63
N THR A 19 -12.36 24.03 -2.23
CA THR A 19 -10.96 23.94 -2.72
C THR A 19 -9.96 23.74 -1.58
N VAL A 20 -10.19 24.38 -0.42
CA VAL A 20 -9.33 24.21 0.76
C VAL A 20 -9.53 22.82 1.42
N ASN A 21 -10.76 22.30 1.44
CA ASN A 21 -11.04 20.98 2.02
C ASN A 21 -10.64 19.79 1.14
N THR A 22 -10.35 20.00 -0.15
CA THR A 22 -9.85 18.92 -1.03
C THR A 22 -8.38 18.55 -0.80
N ASN A 23 -7.70 19.15 0.18
CA ASN A 23 -6.27 18.96 0.43
C ASN A 23 -5.93 18.03 1.61
N THR A 24 -6.88 17.24 2.15
CA THR A 24 -6.62 16.33 3.28
C THR A 24 -7.00 14.87 3.05
N ASN A 25 -7.23 14.45 1.81
CA ASN A 25 -7.23 13.05 1.43
C ASN A 25 -6.66 12.96 0.02
N SER A 26 -5.36 13.25 -0.10
CA SER A 26 -4.58 12.71 -1.21
C SER A 26 -4.90 11.23 -1.25
N ASN A 27 -5.50 10.80 -2.36
CA ASN A 27 -5.90 9.44 -2.70
C ASN A 27 -4.62 8.57 -2.79
N SER A 28 -3.90 8.45 -1.68
CA SER A 28 -2.71 7.64 -1.53
C SER A 28 -3.19 6.21 -1.65
N GLY A 29 -2.80 5.54 -2.74
CA GLY A 29 -3.13 4.14 -2.93
C GLY A 29 -2.70 3.35 -1.71
N SER A 30 -3.50 2.36 -1.34
CA SER A 30 -3.24 1.50 -0.19
C SER A 30 -3.52 0.05 -0.55
N PHE A 31 -2.90 -0.87 0.19
CA PHE A 31 -3.09 -2.30 0.01
C PHE A 31 -4.44 -2.83 0.52
N SER A 32 -5.33 -1.98 1.03
CA SER A 32 -6.65 -2.37 1.55
C SER A 32 -7.51 -3.20 0.58
N LYS A 33 -7.41 -2.93 -0.73
CA LYS A 33 -8.15 -3.66 -1.79
C LYS A 33 -7.29 -4.70 -2.51
N CYS A 34 -6.01 -4.85 -2.13
CA CYS A 34 -5.14 -5.84 -2.73
C CYS A 34 -5.57 -7.24 -2.29
N THR A 35 -5.72 -8.16 -3.26
CA THR A 35 -6.11 -9.55 -3.03
C THR A 35 -4.91 -10.48 -2.83
N ALA A 36 -3.69 -10.01 -3.06
CA ALA A 36 -2.48 -10.80 -2.88
C ALA A 36 -2.30 -11.17 -1.41
N ARG A 37 -2.04 -12.44 -1.12
CA ARG A 37 -1.75 -12.94 0.23
C ARG A 37 -0.57 -13.89 0.20
N PHE A 38 0.26 -13.81 1.23
CA PHE A 38 1.43 -14.68 1.39
C PHE A 38 1.49 -15.28 2.79
N ASN A 39 1.45 -16.61 2.86
CA ASN A 39 1.38 -17.37 4.12
C ASN A 39 2.76 -17.78 4.69
N GLY A 40 3.86 -17.49 3.98
CA GLY A 40 5.20 -17.94 4.37
C GLY A 40 5.62 -19.28 3.77
N SER A 41 4.97 -19.73 2.69
CA SER A 41 5.39 -20.93 1.95
C SER A 41 6.82 -20.77 1.43
N ARG A 42 7.68 -21.75 1.73
CA ARG A 42 9.09 -21.77 1.30
C ARG A 42 9.24 -22.24 -0.15
N CYS A 43 8.63 -21.52 -1.08
CA CYS A 43 8.63 -21.86 -2.50
C CYS A 43 9.02 -20.64 -3.32
N HIS A 44 10.10 -20.75 -4.09
CA HIS A 44 10.61 -19.66 -4.93
C HIS A 44 9.53 -19.10 -5.87
N THR A 45 8.77 -19.96 -6.53
CA THR A 45 7.71 -19.56 -7.47
C THR A 45 6.60 -18.78 -6.76
N THR A 46 6.17 -19.21 -5.57
CA THR A 46 5.13 -18.53 -4.80
C THR A 46 5.61 -17.17 -4.28
N VAL A 47 6.87 -17.07 -3.85
CA VAL A 47 7.47 -15.82 -3.38
C VAL A 47 7.60 -14.80 -4.51
N GLU A 48 8.15 -15.20 -5.67
CA GLU A 48 8.27 -14.29 -6.82
C GLU A 48 6.90 -13.88 -7.36
N ALA A 49 5.93 -14.80 -7.41
CA ALA A 49 4.57 -14.48 -7.82
C ALA A 49 3.95 -13.41 -6.89
N PHE A 50 4.06 -13.59 -5.57
CA PHE A 50 3.58 -12.61 -4.59
C PHE A 50 4.24 -11.25 -4.80
N ILE A 51 5.57 -11.17 -4.82
CA ILE A 51 6.30 -9.90 -4.96
C ILE A 51 5.93 -9.22 -6.28
N THR A 52 5.82 -9.98 -7.36
CA THR A 52 5.44 -9.46 -8.68
C THR A 52 4.03 -8.86 -8.66
N THR A 53 3.05 -9.59 -8.13
CA THR A 53 1.66 -9.10 -8.02
C THR A 53 1.58 -7.83 -7.17
N VAL A 54 2.30 -7.77 -6.05
CA VAL A 54 2.27 -6.60 -5.17
C VAL A 54 2.95 -5.39 -5.82
N ASN A 55 4.05 -5.59 -6.55
CA ASN A 55 4.68 -4.51 -7.32
C ASN A 55 3.75 -3.96 -8.40
N ILE A 56 3.08 -4.83 -9.16
CA ILE A 56 2.10 -4.41 -10.17
C ILE A 56 0.98 -3.59 -9.52
N TYR A 57 0.44 -4.07 -8.40
CA TYR A 57 -0.61 -3.36 -7.67
C TYR A 57 -0.13 -1.98 -7.17
N LYS A 58 1.07 -1.93 -6.58
CA LYS A 58 1.73 -0.70 -6.15
C LYS A 58 1.88 0.32 -7.29
N ASP A 59 2.26 -0.13 -8.48
CA ASP A 59 2.47 0.74 -9.65
C ASP A 59 1.16 1.28 -10.23
N ILE A 60 0.08 0.48 -10.17
CA ILE A 60 -1.26 0.86 -10.62
C ILE A 60 -1.89 1.86 -9.65
N GLU A 61 -1.82 1.58 -8.35
CA GLU A 61 -2.42 2.43 -7.29
C GLU A 61 -1.51 3.58 -6.86
N LYS A 62 -0.32 3.72 -7.46
CA LYS A 62 0.67 4.77 -7.16
C LYS A 62 1.03 4.84 -5.67
N ILE A 63 1.24 3.67 -5.06
CA ILE A 63 1.61 3.54 -3.66
C ILE A 63 3.09 3.90 -3.50
N SER A 64 3.39 4.80 -2.55
CA SER A 64 4.77 5.16 -2.24
C SER A 64 5.51 3.97 -1.59
N ASP A 65 6.84 3.96 -1.62
CA ASP A 65 7.62 2.89 -0.98
C ASP A 65 7.40 2.84 0.54
N ALA A 66 7.19 4.01 1.18
CA ALA A 66 6.89 4.12 2.60
C ALA A 66 5.49 3.57 2.95
N ASP A 67 4.49 3.91 2.15
CA ASP A 67 3.12 3.38 2.33
C ASP A 67 3.08 1.88 2.03
N ALA A 68 3.84 1.42 1.04
CA ALA A 68 3.95 0.00 0.71
C ALA A 68 4.57 -0.80 1.86
N LEU A 69 5.63 -0.30 2.49
CA LEU A 69 6.19 -0.93 3.70
C LEU A 69 5.19 -0.97 4.85
N THR A 70 4.48 0.13 5.07
CA THR A 70 3.48 0.26 6.14
C THR A 70 2.30 -0.69 5.92
N GLY A 71 1.89 -0.88 4.66
CA GLY A 71 0.78 -1.76 4.28
C GLY A 71 1.17 -3.22 4.05
N LEU A 72 2.46 -3.56 3.96
CA LEU A 72 2.93 -4.93 3.75
C LEU A 72 2.35 -5.95 4.75
N PRO A 73 2.24 -5.68 6.07
CA PRO A 73 1.62 -6.60 7.01
C PRO A 73 0.20 -7.04 6.65
N LEU A 74 -0.56 -6.23 5.90
CA LEU A 74 -1.92 -6.56 5.47
C LEU A 74 -1.97 -7.70 4.44
N LEU A 75 -0.86 -7.94 3.76
CA LEU A 75 -0.72 -8.95 2.71
C LEU A 75 -0.11 -10.24 3.23
N LEU A 76 0.41 -10.24 4.46
CA LEU A 76 1.06 -11.40 5.07
C LEU A 76 0.07 -12.15 5.96
N THR A 77 0.08 -13.47 5.87
CA THR A 77 -0.72 -14.36 6.71
C THR A 77 0.16 -15.42 7.36
N ASP A 78 -0.38 -16.10 8.36
CA ASP A 78 0.23 -17.27 9.00
C ASP A 78 1.70 -17.03 9.42
N THR A 79 2.62 -17.85 8.89
CA THR A 79 4.04 -17.82 9.23
C THR A 79 4.72 -16.53 8.78
N ALA A 80 4.31 -15.97 7.64
CA ALA A 80 4.89 -14.73 7.13
C ALA A 80 4.54 -13.52 8.00
N ALA A 81 3.31 -13.47 8.53
CA ALA A 81 2.88 -12.40 9.41
C ALA A 81 3.70 -12.36 10.71
N VAL A 82 3.93 -13.53 11.32
CA VAL A 82 4.76 -13.66 12.53
C VAL A 82 6.22 -13.30 12.24
N TRP A 83 6.78 -13.82 11.14
CA TRP A 83 8.15 -13.52 10.73
C TRP A 83 8.38 -12.02 10.52
N TRP A 84 7.44 -11.33 9.85
CA TRP A 84 7.57 -9.91 9.56
C TRP A 84 7.65 -9.05 10.83
N GLN A 85 6.96 -9.42 11.91
CA GLN A 85 7.05 -8.69 13.18
C GLN A 85 8.47 -8.70 13.76
N GLY A 86 9.26 -9.75 13.50
CA GLY A 86 10.64 -9.86 13.98
C GLY A 86 11.65 -9.07 13.15
N VAL A 87 11.38 -8.81 11.87
CA VAL A 87 12.34 -8.18 10.95
C VAL A 87 11.96 -6.75 10.54
N LYS A 88 10.71 -6.31 10.77
CA LYS A 88 10.20 -5.01 10.30
C LYS A 88 11.03 -3.79 10.73
N SER A 89 11.72 -3.86 11.88
CA SER A 89 12.56 -2.76 12.39
C SER A 89 13.89 -2.61 11.64
N GLU A 90 14.30 -3.64 10.91
CA GLU A 90 15.58 -3.67 10.17
C GLU A 90 15.42 -3.18 8.72
N VAL A 91 14.20 -2.83 8.32
CA VAL A 91 13.85 -2.56 6.91
C VAL A 91 13.35 -1.13 6.75
N ASN A 92 14.03 -0.37 5.89
CA ASN A 92 13.70 1.03 5.64
C ASN A 92 13.18 1.29 4.22
N THR A 93 13.39 0.34 3.31
CA THR A 93 12.93 0.44 1.91
C THR A 93 12.10 -0.75 1.46
N TRP A 94 11.15 -0.52 0.55
CA TRP A 94 10.36 -1.58 -0.06
C TRP A 94 11.24 -2.64 -0.75
N LYS A 95 12.34 -2.20 -1.36
CA LYS A 95 13.31 -3.07 -2.02
C LYS A 95 13.98 -4.04 -1.03
N GLU A 96 14.37 -3.56 0.15
CA GLU A 96 14.93 -4.39 1.22
C GLU A 96 13.90 -5.40 1.73
N ALA A 97 12.64 -4.99 1.92
CA ALA A 97 11.56 -5.90 2.31
C ALA A 97 11.40 -7.05 1.31
N ALA A 98 11.33 -6.73 0.02
CA ALA A 98 11.21 -7.73 -1.03
C ALA A 98 12.42 -8.68 -1.09
N GLN A 99 13.63 -8.17 -0.86
CA GLN A 99 14.84 -9.01 -0.78
C GLN A 99 14.85 -9.91 0.46
N LEU A 100 14.40 -9.41 1.61
CA LEU A 100 14.29 -10.21 2.83
C LEU A 100 13.26 -11.33 2.70
N ILE A 101 12.11 -11.06 2.09
CA ILE A 101 11.10 -12.09 1.81
C ILE A 101 11.70 -13.20 0.92
N ARG A 102 12.45 -12.81 -0.13
CA ARG A 102 13.17 -13.78 -0.97
C ARG A 102 14.18 -14.59 -0.17
N ARG A 103 15.02 -13.94 0.64
CA ARG A 103 16.04 -14.66 1.43
C ARG A 103 15.43 -15.61 2.47
N ALA A 104 14.31 -15.23 3.08
CA ALA A 104 13.65 -16.01 4.11
C ALA A 104 12.83 -17.19 3.55
N PHE A 105 12.19 -17.02 2.39
CA PHE A 105 11.18 -17.95 1.88
C PHE A 105 11.46 -18.51 0.48
N SER A 106 12.43 -18.00 -0.26
CA SER A 106 12.94 -18.67 -1.46
C SER A 106 14.16 -19.49 -1.05
N PRO A 107 14.01 -20.80 -0.75
CA PRO A 107 15.18 -21.64 -0.55
C PRO A 107 16.03 -21.53 -1.81
N SER A 108 17.25 -20.99 -1.68
CA SER A 108 18.23 -21.08 -2.75
C SER A 108 18.36 -22.55 -3.09
N LYS A 109 18.10 -22.89 -4.35
CA LYS A 109 18.42 -24.20 -4.89
C LYS A 109 19.88 -24.48 -4.47
N PRO A 110 20.18 -25.55 -3.72
CA PRO A 110 21.56 -25.98 -3.66
C PRO A 110 21.99 -26.23 -5.10
N LEU A 111 23.09 -25.58 -5.49
CA LEU A 111 23.71 -25.80 -6.79
C LEU A 111 24.21 -27.24 -6.87
#